data_AF-A0A915BPX7-F1
#
_entry.id   AF-A0A915BPX7-F1
#
_cell.length_a   1.000
_cell.length_b   1.000
_cell.length_c   1.000
_cell.angle_alpha   90.00
_cell.angle_beta   90.00
_cell.angle_gamma   90.00
#
_symmetry.space_group_name_H-M   'P 1'
#
loop_
_entity.id
_entity.type
_entity.pdbx_description
1 polymer ?
#
loop_
_entity_poly.entity_id
_entity_poly.type
_entity_poly.pdbx_seq_one_letter_code
_entity_poly.pdbx_strand_id
1 'polypeptide(L)'
;GAVQALPMTKRSLVHLVQRALLVVKGADSRQFLQGLTTNDLRLLHKSGALYTLLLNNRGRIEYDLIVYEGVDGLLVECDNQRRDALKRLLEVYRMHKAVSIEKCGMNVFFVENVYDGAVVDPRVPAFGSRLLSDGLPGYLFFDITEAWRRLNSPYVQVT
;
A
#
# COMPACT_ATOMS: atom_id res chain seq x y z
N GLY A 1 -19.37 -20.19 34.26
CA GLY A 1 -19.91 -19.74 32.96
C GLY A 1 -18.75 -19.61 32.01
N ALA A 2 -18.68 -20.46 30.98
CA ALA A 2 -17.62 -20.40 30.00
C ALA A 2 -17.75 -19.11 29.18
N VAL A 3 -16.70 -18.31 29.15
CA VAL A 3 -16.58 -17.19 28.21
C VAL A 3 -16.46 -17.81 26.83
N GLN A 4 -17.56 -17.78 26.08
CA GLN A 4 -17.59 -18.24 24.70
C GLN A 4 -16.71 -17.28 23.88
N ALA A 5 -15.54 -17.74 23.46
CA ALA A 5 -14.71 -17.00 22.53
C ALA A 5 -15.54 -16.76 21.26
N LEU A 6 -15.79 -15.48 20.95
CA LEU A 6 -16.38 -15.09 19.67
C LEU A 6 -15.54 -15.71 18.54
N PRO A 7 -16.16 -16.25 17.47
CA PRO A 7 -15.42 -16.85 16.38
C PRO A 7 -14.45 -15.79 15.84
N MET A 8 -13.14 -16.05 15.95
CA MET A 8 -12.13 -15.15 15.42
C MET A 8 -12.40 -14.99 13.93
N THR A 9 -12.92 -13.82 13.54
CA THR A 9 -13.20 -13.50 12.14
C THR A 9 -11.88 -13.67 11.40
N LYS A 10 -11.84 -14.60 10.44
CA LYS A 10 -10.63 -14.94 9.67
C LYS A 10 -10.03 -13.66 9.11
N ARG A 11 -8.93 -13.18 9.69
CA ARG A 11 -8.24 -11.97 9.24
C ARG A 11 -7.32 -12.38 8.10
N SER A 12 -7.80 -12.28 6.87
CA SER A 12 -6.96 -12.48 5.70
C SER A 12 -6.02 -11.29 5.54
N LEU A 13 -4.73 -11.59 5.43
CA LEU A 13 -3.69 -10.62 5.10
C LEU A 13 -2.87 -11.20 3.97
N VAL A 14 -2.75 -10.44 2.89
CA VAL A 14 -2.06 -10.88 1.67
C VAL A 14 -0.99 -9.88 1.30
N HIS A 15 0.27 -10.34 1.21
CA HIS A 15 1.36 -9.51 0.72
C HIS A 15 1.22 -9.32 -0.79
N LEU A 16 1.04 -8.07 -1.22
CA LEU A 16 0.96 -7.69 -2.62
C LEU A 16 2.36 -7.43 -3.17
N VAL A 17 3.15 -8.50 -3.37
CA VAL A 17 4.55 -8.43 -3.86
C VAL A 17 4.72 -7.73 -5.21
N GLN A 18 3.63 -7.67 -5.99
CA GLN A 18 3.54 -6.96 -7.26
C GLN A 18 3.34 -5.44 -7.09
N ARG A 19 3.13 -4.94 -5.87
CA ARG A 19 2.98 -3.53 -5.55
C ARG A 19 4.18 -3.05 -4.75
N ALA A 20 4.61 -1.83 -5.00
CA ALA A 20 5.70 -1.21 -4.29
C ALA A 20 5.48 0.29 -4.14
N LEU A 21 6.22 0.90 -3.21
CA LEU A 21 6.08 2.29 -2.84
C LEU A 21 7.29 3.13 -3.26
N LEU A 22 7.04 4.34 -3.72
CA LEU A 22 7.98 5.45 -3.73
C LEU A 22 7.61 6.44 -2.61
N VAL A 23 8.60 7.13 -2.06
CA VAL A 23 8.37 8.29 -1.20
C VAL A 23 8.71 9.55 -1.99
N VAL A 24 7.79 10.52 -2.00
CA VAL A 24 7.97 11.82 -2.64
C VAL A 24 7.91 12.89 -1.55
N LYS A 25 9.08 13.46 -1.21
CA LYS A 25 9.25 14.40 -0.09
C LYS A 25 9.63 15.79 -0.58
N GLY A 26 9.60 16.78 0.31
CA GLY A 26 10.04 18.16 0.06
C GLY A 26 8.88 19.15 -0.07
N ALA A 27 9.21 20.44 0.02
CA ALA A 27 8.24 21.54 0.10
C ALA A 27 7.28 21.59 -1.09
N ASP A 28 7.75 21.19 -2.28
CA ASP A 28 6.95 21.23 -3.51
C ASP A 28 6.24 19.90 -3.82
N SER A 29 6.41 18.85 -3.01
CA SER A 29 6.01 17.47 -3.34
C SER A 29 4.54 17.33 -3.72
N ARG A 30 3.65 17.94 -2.95
CA ARG A 30 2.20 17.90 -3.19
C ARG A 30 1.79 18.64 -4.46
N GLN A 31 2.30 19.86 -4.66
CA GLN A 31 2.01 20.63 -5.87
C GLN A 31 2.61 19.96 -7.11
N PHE A 32 3.81 19.38 -6.97
CA PHE A 32 4.48 18.62 -8.01
C PHE A 32 3.63 17.42 -8.47
N LEU A 33 3.23 16.54 -7.55
CA LEU A 33 2.40 15.39 -7.92
C LEU A 33 1.03 15.83 -8.44
N GLN A 34 0.41 16.84 -7.84
CA GLN A 34 -0.89 17.37 -8.29
C GLN A 34 -0.88 17.78 -9.78
N GLY A 35 0.23 18.35 -10.26
CA GLY A 35 0.38 18.76 -11.66
C GLY A 35 0.61 17.59 -12.64
N LEU A 36 0.89 16.38 -12.14
CA LEU A 36 1.17 15.19 -12.94
C LEU A 36 0.05 14.15 -12.90
N THR A 37 -0.82 14.25 -11.90
CA THR A 37 -1.82 13.22 -11.60
C THR A 37 -3.23 13.69 -11.94
N THR A 38 -4.11 12.76 -12.33
CA THR A 38 -5.49 13.08 -12.75
C THR A 38 -6.47 13.37 -11.60
N ASN A 39 -6.14 13.02 -10.36
CA ASN A 39 -7.01 13.25 -9.20
C ASN A 39 -6.56 14.46 -8.36
N ASP A 40 -7.49 15.01 -7.56
CA ASP A 40 -7.23 16.12 -6.66
C ASP A 40 -6.61 15.64 -5.33
N LEU A 41 -5.29 15.69 -5.26
CA LEU A 41 -4.51 15.33 -4.08
C LEU A 41 -4.82 16.21 -2.87
N ARG A 42 -5.45 17.39 -3.04
CA ARG A 42 -5.90 18.20 -1.89
C ARG A 42 -6.92 17.47 -1.04
N LEU A 43 -7.63 16.47 -1.58
CA LEU A 43 -8.59 15.64 -0.86
C LEU A 43 -7.96 14.52 -0.04
N LEU A 44 -6.66 14.26 -0.21
CA LEU A 44 -5.98 13.11 0.39
C LEU A 44 -6.09 13.06 1.93
N HIS A 45 -5.99 14.22 2.59
CA HIS A 45 -6.14 14.32 4.05
C HIS A 45 -7.51 13.86 4.57
N LYS A 46 -8.55 13.88 3.72
CA LYS A 46 -9.91 13.45 4.10
C LYS A 46 -10.13 11.96 3.84
N SER A 47 -9.52 11.43 2.79
CA SER A 47 -9.76 10.04 2.34
C SER A 47 -8.69 9.05 2.81
N GLY A 48 -7.54 9.53 3.30
CA GLY A 48 -6.39 8.71 3.69
C GLY A 48 -5.57 8.17 2.51
N ALA A 49 -6.26 7.76 1.44
CA ALA A 49 -5.66 7.37 0.17
C ALA A 49 -6.46 7.93 -1.02
N LEU A 50 -5.79 8.07 -2.17
CA LEU A 50 -6.43 8.42 -3.44
C LEU A 50 -5.90 7.56 -4.57
N TYR A 51 -6.82 7.02 -5.36
CA TYR A 51 -6.47 6.44 -6.65
C TYR A 51 -6.29 7.56 -7.68
N THR A 52 -5.23 7.50 -8.47
CA THR A 52 -4.97 8.48 -9.53
C THR A 52 -4.19 7.86 -10.68
N LEU A 53 -4.22 8.51 -11.83
CA LEU A 53 -3.45 8.12 -13.00
C LEU A 53 -2.34 9.12 -13.25
N LEU A 54 -1.23 8.65 -13.81
CA LEU A 54 -0.23 9.47 -14.49
C LEU A 54 -0.36 9.22 -15.98
N LEU A 55 -0.54 10.29 -16.75
CA LEU A 55 -0.72 10.22 -18.19
C LEU A 55 0.56 10.66 -18.92
N ASN A 56 0.75 10.18 -20.14
CA ASN A 56 1.72 10.78 -21.05
C ASN A 56 1.14 12.02 -21.75
N ASN A 57 1.98 12.72 -22.52
CA ASN A 57 1.61 13.93 -23.26
C ASN A 57 0.53 13.71 -24.34
N ARG A 58 0.17 12.45 -24.67
CA ARG A 58 -0.94 12.11 -25.57
C ARG A 58 -2.23 11.76 -24.82
N GLY A 59 -2.25 11.95 -23.50
CA GLY A 59 -3.38 11.62 -22.64
C GLY A 59 -3.60 10.12 -22.42
N ARG A 60 -2.65 9.25 -22.79
CA ARG A 60 -2.75 7.81 -22.51
C ARG A 60 -2.25 7.50 -21.12
N ILE A 61 -2.87 6.50 -20.49
CA ILE A 61 -2.48 6.04 -19.15
C ILE A 61 -1.09 5.44 -19.22
N GLU A 62 -0.18 6.04 -18.46
CA GLU A 62 1.17 5.54 -18.30
C GLU A 62 1.28 4.73 -17.01
N TYR A 63 0.65 5.19 -15.92
CA TYR A 63 0.63 4.50 -14.62
C TYR A 63 -0.72 4.65 -13.89
N ASP A 64 -1.12 3.59 -13.20
CA ASP A 64 -2.13 3.59 -12.15
C ASP A 64 -1.46 3.68 -10.78
N LEU A 65 -1.89 4.64 -9.95
CA LEU A 65 -1.22 4.95 -8.70
C LEU A 65 -2.24 4.98 -7.55
N ILE A 66 -1.80 4.57 -6.36
CA ILE A 66 -2.48 4.93 -5.12
C ILE A 66 -1.55 5.82 -4.30
N VAL A 67 -2.03 6.99 -3.92
CA VAL A 67 -1.26 7.97 -3.14
C VAL A 67 -1.77 7.96 -1.70
N TYR A 68 -0.86 8.00 -0.73
CA TYR A 68 -1.14 8.06 0.71
C TYR A 68 -0.40 9.23 1.34
N GLU A 69 -0.90 9.72 2.48
CA GLU A 69 -0.07 10.54 3.37
C GLU A 69 1.03 9.67 4.00
N GLY A 70 2.23 10.22 4.10
CA GLY A 70 3.35 9.65 4.84
C GLY A 70 3.90 10.68 5.83
N VAL A 71 4.79 10.22 6.72
CA VAL A 71 5.34 11.07 7.80
C VAL A 71 6.09 12.30 7.26
N ASP A 72 6.91 12.12 6.23
CA ASP A 72 7.77 13.18 5.68
C ASP A 72 7.42 13.56 4.23
N GLY A 73 6.23 13.17 3.74
CA GLY A 73 5.86 13.37 2.33
C GLY A 73 4.77 12.41 1.88
N LEU A 74 4.62 12.29 0.57
CA LEU A 74 3.60 11.43 -0.04
C LEU A 74 4.17 10.05 -0.35
N LEU A 75 3.38 9.01 -0.09
CA LEU A 75 3.69 7.64 -0.52
C LEU A 75 2.95 7.36 -1.81
N VAL A 76 3.64 6.82 -2.81
CA VAL A 76 3.08 6.51 -4.14
C VAL A 76 3.23 5.02 -4.40
N GLU A 77 2.12 4.30 -4.32
CA GLU A 77 2.02 2.89 -4.68
C GLU A 77 1.88 2.74 -6.20
N CYS A 78 2.69 1.84 -6.75
CA CYS A 78 2.73 1.50 -8.15
C CYS A 78 3.03 0.01 -8.36
N ASP A 79 2.98 -0.45 -9.61
CA ASP A 79 3.52 -1.76 -10.00
C ASP A 79 5.02 -1.86 -9.67
N ASN A 80 5.39 -2.91 -8.94
CA ASN A 80 6.77 -3.13 -8.48
C ASN A 80 7.76 -3.27 -9.65
N GLN A 81 7.38 -3.93 -10.74
CA GLN A 81 8.23 -4.10 -11.92
C GLN A 81 8.50 -2.76 -12.62
N ARG A 82 7.60 -1.78 -12.45
CA ARG A 82 7.69 -0.47 -13.09
C ARG A 82 8.14 0.66 -12.16
N ARG A 83 8.34 0.39 -10.87
CA ARG A 83 8.74 1.38 -9.85
C ARG A 83 9.96 2.19 -10.26
N ASP A 84 10.99 1.53 -10.79
CA ASP A 84 12.25 2.19 -11.15
C ASP A 84 12.09 3.11 -12.37
N ALA A 85 11.26 2.70 -13.34
CA ALA A 85 10.92 3.53 -14.48
C ALA A 85 10.06 4.73 -14.06
N LEU A 86 9.08 4.53 -13.18
CA LEU A 86 8.27 5.62 -12.60
C LEU A 86 9.15 6.63 -11.86
N LYS A 87 10.06 6.14 -11.00
CA LYS A 87 11.01 7.01 -10.27
C LYS A 87 11.79 7.89 -11.25
N ARG A 88 12.42 7.30 -12.27
CA ARG A 88 13.20 8.05 -13.27
C ARG A 88 12.35 9.09 -14.00
N LEU A 89 11.11 8.73 -14.36
CA LEU A 89 10.17 9.65 -14.99
C LEU A 89 9.84 10.84 -14.09
N LEU A 90 9.52 10.58 -12.82
CA LEU A 90 9.26 11.64 -11.83
C LEU A 90 10.50 12.52 -11.63
N GLU A 91 11.70 11.95 -11.62
CA GLU A 91 12.95 12.72 -11.52
C GLU A 91 13.15 13.67 -12.71
N VAL A 92 12.80 13.25 -13.93
CA VAL A 92 12.79 14.11 -15.12
C VAL A 92 11.78 15.24 -14.96
N TYR A 93 10.55 14.95 -14.53
CA TYR A 93 9.50 15.96 -14.36
C TYR A 93 9.74 16.92 -13.20
N ARG A 94 10.56 16.54 -12.23
CA ARG A 94 10.85 17.32 -11.03
C ARG A 94 11.60 18.63 -11.30
N MET A 95 12.35 18.70 -12.39
CA MET A 95 13.40 19.71 -12.65
C MET A 95 13.13 21.09 -11.98
N HIS A 96 14.09 21.54 -11.16
CA HIS A 96 14.07 22.77 -10.34
C HIS A 96 13.07 22.83 -9.16
N LYS A 97 12.28 21.78 -8.89
CA LYS A 97 11.40 21.73 -7.71
C LYS A 97 12.12 21.15 -6.48
N ALA A 98 11.83 21.69 -5.30
CA ALA A 98 12.33 21.21 -4.01
C ALA A 98 11.62 19.91 -3.59
N VAL A 99 11.94 18.83 -4.31
CA VAL A 99 11.37 17.50 -4.13
C VAL A 99 12.50 16.45 -4.09
N SER A 100 12.35 15.38 -3.30
CA SER A 100 13.13 14.14 -3.44
C SER A 100 12.20 12.98 -3.75
N ILE A 101 12.67 12.02 -4.56
CA ILE A 101 11.94 10.80 -4.91
C ILE A 101 12.82 9.61 -4.59
N GLU A 102 12.35 8.74 -3.69
CA GLU A 102 13.12 7.62 -3.16
C GLU A 102 12.29 6.33 -3.18
N LYS A 103 12.96 5.18 -3.21
CA LYS A 103 12.28 3.89 -3.01
C LYS A 103 11.90 3.77 -1.54
N CYS A 104 10.66 3.41 -1.26
CA CYS A 104 10.25 3.08 0.10
C CYS A 104 10.51 1.60 0.39
N GLY A 105 10.96 1.28 1.60
CA GLY A 105 11.17 -0.09 2.08
C GLY A 105 9.91 -0.76 2.62
N MET A 106 8.81 -0.03 2.79
CA MET A 106 7.54 -0.61 3.25
C MET A 106 6.91 -1.50 2.18
N ASN A 107 6.29 -2.57 2.63
CA ASN A 107 5.49 -3.52 1.86
C ASN A 107 4.03 -3.08 1.81
N VAL A 108 3.33 -3.54 0.78
CA VAL A 108 1.89 -3.28 0.58
C VAL A 108 1.13 -4.57 0.82
N PHE A 109 0.15 -4.53 1.71
CA PHE A 109 -0.72 -5.65 2.03
C PHE A 109 -2.17 -5.34 1.69
N PHE A 110 -2.90 -6.36 1.27
CA PHE A 110 -4.36 -6.35 1.25
C PHE A 110 -4.90 -6.97 2.54
N VAL A 111 -5.96 -6.39 3.09
CA VAL A 111 -6.67 -6.91 4.26
C VAL A 111 -8.19 -6.75 4.10
N GLU A 112 -8.96 -7.77 4.48
CA GLU A 112 -10.44 -7.76 4.40
C GLU A 112 -11.10 -7.03 5.59
N ASN A 113 -10.45 -6.98 6.75
CA ASN A 113 -11.00 -6.45 7.99
C ASN A 113 -10.20 -5.24 8.50
N VAL A 114 -10.75 -4.55 9.51
CA VAL A 114 -10.13 -3.40 10.18
C VAL A 114 -8.85 -3.86 10.88
N TYR A 115 -7.71 -3.64 10.22
CA TYR A 115 -6.40 -3.60 10.86
C TYR A 115 -6.11 -2.15 11.23
N ASP A 116 -5.54 -1.92 12.41
CA ASP A 116 -5.08 -0.59 12.79
C ASP A 116 -4.06 -0.08 11.76
N GLY A 117 -4.27 1.15 11.29
CA GLY A 117 -3.46 1.77 10.23
C GLY A 117 -3.79 1.29 8.81
N ALA A 118 -4.76 0.41 8.61
CA ALA A 118 -5.22 0.08 7.27
C ALA A 118 -6.10 1.21 6.70
N VAL A 119 -5.92 1.48 5.41
CA VAL A 119 -6.65 2.50 4.66
C VAL A 119 -7.55 1.81 3.65
N VAL A 120 -8.83 2.16 3.62
CA VAL A 120 -9.79 1.60 2.65
C VAL A 120 -9.28 1.81 1.22
N ASP A 121 -9.40 0.78 0.37
CA ASP A 121 -8.97 0.86 -1.02
C ASP A 121 -9.74 2.00 -1.74
N PRO A 122 -9.04 3.03 -2.23
CA PRO A 122 -9.69 4.24 -2.74
C PRO A 122 -10.33 4.07 -4.11
N ARG A 123 -10.19 2.89 -4.75
CA ARG A 123 -10.81 2.60 -6.04
C ARG A 123 -12.28 2.28 -5.86
N VAL A 124 -12.56 1.35 -4.96
CA VAL A 124 -13.91 0.92 -4.58
C VAL A 124 -13.83 0.38 -3.14
N PRO A 125 -14.66 0.85 -2.19
CA PRO A 125 -14.63 0.37 -0.80
C PRO A 125 -14.79 -1.15 -0.63
N ALA A 126 -15.47 -1.81 -1.57
CA ALA A 126 -15.64 -3.27 -1.59
C ALA A 126 -14.34 -4.04 -1.86
N PHE A 127 -13.25 -3.38 -2.28
CA PHE A 127 -11.94 -4.01 -2.51
C PHE A 127 -11.09 -4.13 -1.23
N GLY A 128 -11.72 -4.08 -0.06
CA GLY A 128 -11.05 -4.18 1.23
C GLY A 128 -10.16 -2.97 1.51
N SER A 129 -9.07 -3.19 2.24
CA SER A 129 -8.15 -2.14 2.65
C SER A 129 -6.70 -2.46 2.29
N ARG A 130 -5.87 -1.42 2.30
CA ARG A 130 -4.42 -1.45 2.14
C ARG A 130 -3.77 -1.23 3.50
N LEU A 131 -2.78 -2.05 3.82
CA LEU A 131 -1.91 -1.85 4.98
C LEU A 131 -0.48 -1.69 4.48
N LEU A 132 0.19 -0.62 4.91
CA LEU A 132 1.58 -0.34 4.57
C LEU A 132 2.44 -0.62 5.80
N SER A 133 3.45 -1.49 5.67
CA SER A 133 4.31 -1.85 6.81
C SER A 133 5.71 -2.26 6.38
N ASP A 134 6.70 -1.91 7.18
CA ASP A 134 8.12 -2.27 7.05
C ASP A 134 8.42 -3.76 7.28
N GLY A 135 7.45 -4.53 7.77
CA GLY A 135 7.54 -5.97 7.96
C GLY A 135 6.20 -6.69 7.83
N LEU A 136 6.18 -8.00 8.09
CA LEU A 136 4.91 -8.68 8.35
C LEU A 136 4.33 -8.08 9.64
N PRO A 137 3.05 -7.66 9.65
CA PRO A 137 2.43 -7.16 10.89
C PRO A 137 2.54 -8.22 11.98
N GLY A 138 3.06 -7.82 13.15
CA GLY A 138 3.46 -8.74 14.24
C GLY A 138 2.38 -9.70 14.72
N TYR A 139 1.12 -9.49 14.37
CA TYR A 139 0.00 -10.37 14.67
C TYR A 139 -0.04 -11.67 13.85
N LEU A 140 0.79 -11.84 12.82
CA LEU A 140 0.87 -13.09 12.05
C LEU A 140 1.82 -14.14 12.64
N PHE A 141 2.68 -13.77 13.60
CA PHE A 141 3.60 -14.72 14.23
C PHE A 141 2.89 -15.79 15.08
N PHE A 142 1.62 -15.59 15.42
CA PHE A 142 0.84 -16.51 16.24
C PHE A 142 -0.03 -17.52 15.48
N ASP A 143 -0.11 -17.48 14.14
CA ASP A 143 -1.08 -18.37 13.45
C ASP A 143 -0.57 -19.04 12.16
N ILE A 144 0.32 -18.44 11.37
CA ILE A 144 0.71 -19.10 10.09
C ILE A 144 1.68 -20.26 10.27
N THR A 145 2.67 -20.17 11.17
CA THR A 145 3.61 -21.28 11.39
C THR A 145 2.92 -22.46 12.07
N GLU A 146 1.92 -22.19 12.91
CA GLU A 146 1.19 -23.19 13.69
C GLU A 146 0.05 -23.83 12.88
N ALA A 147 -0.67 -23.05 12.05
CA ALA A 147 -1.64 -23.56 11.10
C ALA A 147 -0.99 -24.38 9.97
N TRP A 148 0.17 -23.96 9.45
CA TRP A 148 0.92 -24.74 8.46
C TRP A 148 1.50 -26.02 9.08
N ARG A 149 2.01 -25.97 10.33
CA ARG A 149 2.38 -27.18 11.09
C ARG A 149 1.20 -28.12 11.29
N ARG A 150 0.01 -27.61 11.59
CA ARG A 150 -1.20 -28.44 11.75
C ARG A 150 -1.67 -29.08 10.44
N LEU A 151 -1.58 -28.36 9.32
CA LEU A 151 -2.05 -28.85 8.02
C LEU A 151 -1.06 -29.80 7.33
N ASN A 152 0.24 -29.65 7.58
CA ASN A 152 1.29 -30.41 6.89
C ASN A 152 2.24 -31.18 7.83
N SER A 153 1.86 -31.39 9.10
CA SER A 153 2.60 -32.32 9.97
C SER A 153 2.19 -33.77 9.69
N PRO A 154 3.10 -34.64 9.23
CA PRO A 154 2.82 -36.08 9.09
C PRO A 154 2.74 -36.82 10.44
N TYR A 155 2.78 -36.13 11.58
CA TYR A 155 2.82 -36.72 12.93
C TYR A 155 1.56 -36.49 13.78
N VAL A 156 0.41 -36.11 13.21
CA VAL A 156 -0.87 -36.05 13.94
C VAL A 156 -1.79 -37.18 13.47
N GLN A 157 -1.34 -38.40 13.70
CA GLN A 157 -2.17 -39.58 13.89
C GLN A 157 -1.60 -40.27 15.14
N VAL A 158 -2.46 -40.80 16.01
CA VAL A 158 -2.20 -41.33 17.37
C VAL A 158 -2.08 -40.18 18.40
N THR A 159 -3.00 -39.97 19.35
CA THR A 159 -3.89 -40.86 20.13
C THR A 159 -5.28 -40.25 20.28
#